data_AF-A0A0L0FJW3-F1
#
_entry.id   AF-A0A0L0FJW3-F1
#
_cell.length_a   1.000
_cell.length_b   1.000
_cell.length_c   1.000
_cell.angle_alpha   90.00
_cell.angle_beta   90.00
_cell.angle_gamma   90.00
#
_symmetry.space_group_name_H-M   'P 1'
#
loop_
_entity.id
_entity.type
_entity.pdbx_description
1 polymer ?
#
loop_
_entity_poly.entity_id
_entity_poly.type
_entity_poly.pdbx_seq_one_letter_code
_entity_poly.pdbx_strand_id
1 'polypeptide(L)'
;MDHQRKVTYGFSHEVNINVRLTVGILEGLNAEAGYKMLLDDPYRRYQHMHQSDNVDFCVTCRVVSGEQSLCAPVRTARRILFKDWR
;
A
#
# COMPACT_ATOMS: atom_id res chain seq x y z
N MET A 1 9.03 -27.92 4.86
CA MET A 1 8.82 -28.03 6.32
C MET A 1 7.68 -27.11 6.68
N ASP A 2 6.47 -27.66 6.79
CA ASP A 2 5.26 -26.91 7.13
C ASP A 2 5.39 -26.28 8.51
N HIS A 3 5.33 -24.95 8.56
CA HIS A 3 5.24 -24.23 9.82
C HIS A 3 3.79 -24.33 10.31
N GLN A 4 3.47 -25.39 11.03
CA GLN A 4 2.16 -25.57 11.64
C GLN A 4 1.92 -24.41 12.63
N ARG A 5 1.16 -23.39 12.21
CA ARG A 5 0.85 -22.22 13.02
C ARG A 5 -0.08 -22.62 14.16
N LYS A 6 0.47 -22.76 15.36
CA LYS A 6 -0.32 -22.94 16.58
C LYS A 6 -0.80 -21.58 17.08
N VAL A 7 -2.11 -21.42 17.19
CA VAL A 7 -2.72 -20.21 17.77
C VAL A 7 -2.84 -20.40 19.28
N THR A 8 -2.33 -19.45 20.04
CA THR A 8 -2.43 -19.42 21.52
C THR A 8 -3.04 -18.09 21.95
N TYR A 9 -3.89 -18.16 22.96
CA TYR A 9 -4.48 -16.99 23.62
C TYR A 9 -3.73 -16.75 24.93
N GLY A 10 -3.46 -15.48 25.24
CA GLY A 10 -2.76 -15.07 26.45
C GLY A 10 -2.99 -13.59 26.72
N PHE A 11 -2.61 -13.13 27.90
CA PHE A 11 -2.75 -11.71 28.26
C PHE A 11 -1.62 -10.88 27.67
N SER A 12 -1.88 -9.61 27.39
CA SER A 12 -0.90 -8.71 26.76
C SER A 12 0.41 -8.58 27.54
N HIS A 13 0.37 -8.66 28.87
CA HIS A 13 1.56 -8.56 29.74
C HIS A 13 2.41 -9.84 29.76
N GLU A 14 1.86 -10.97 29.33
CA GLU A 14 2.58 -12.25 29.23
C GLU A 14 3.28 -12.40 27.87
N VAL A 15 2.92 -11.53 26.91
CA VAL A 15 3.36 -11.60 25.52
C VAL A 15 4.51 -10.61 25.29
N ASN A 16 5.75 -11.10 25.42
CA ASN A 16 6.96 -10.31 25.18
C ASN A 16 7.43 -10.42 23.71
N ILE A 17 6.70 -9.81 22.79
CA ILE A 17 7.08 -9.75 21.37
C ILE A 17 6.91 -8.36 20.78
N ASN A 18 7.79 -8.02 19.83
CA ASN A 18 7.60 -6.84 19.00
C ASN A 18 6.56 -7.12 17.93
N VAL A 19 5.62 -6.19 17.74
CA VAL A 19 4.63 -6.26 16.66
C VAL A 19 5.31 -6.00 15.32
N ARG A 20 5.11 -6.90 14.35
CA ARG A 20 5.61 -6.74 12.99
C ARG A 20 4.44 -6.76 12.01
N LEU A 21 4.39 -5.75 11.15
CA LEU A 21 3.44 -5.65 10.05
C LEU A 21 4.14 -5.99 8.74
N THR A 22 3.50 -6.80 7.90
CA THR A 22 3.97 -7.07 6.53
C THR A 22 2.96 -6.47 5.58
N VAL A 23 3.42 -5.56 4.73
CA VAL A 23 2.58 -4.97 3.68
C VAL A 23 2.59 -5.92 2.48
N GLY A 24 1.40 -6.34 2.06
CA GLY A 24 1.21 -7.16 0.87
C GLY A 24 1.23 -6.35 -0.42
N ILE A 25 0.46 -6.82 -1.41
CA ILE A 25 0.33 -6.16 -2.71
C ILE A 25 -0.58 -4.94 -2.56
N LEU A 26 -0.19 -3.83 -3.17
CA LEU A 26 -1.04 -2.66 -3.33
C LEU A 26 -1.68 -2.73 -4.71
N GLU A 27 -3.00 -2.89 -4.75
CA GLU A 27 -3.77 -2.84 -5.99
C GLU A 27 -4.19 -1.39 -6.23
N GLY A 28 -3.85 -0.87 -7.40
CA GLY A 28 -4.36 0.43 -7.84
C GLY A 28 -5.85 0.32 -8.09
N LEU A 29 -6.64 1.23 -7.54
CA LEU A 29 -7.98 1.48 -8.05
C LEU A 29 -7.82 2.06 -9.45
N ASN A 30 -7.83 1.19 -10.46
CA ASN A 30 -8.14 1.61 -11.81
C ASN A 30 -9.60 2.08 -11.75
N ALA A 31 -9.79 3.38 -11.52
CA ALA A 31 -11.00 4.00 -12.00
C ALA A 31 -10.95 3.77 -13.51
N GLU A 32 -11.64 2.73 -14.00
CA GLU A 32 -12.17 2.72 -15.34
C GLU A 32 -13.03 3.97 -15.45
N ALA A 33 -12.41 5.12 -15.71
CA ALA A 33 -13.05 6.16 -16.48
C ALA A 33 -13.30 5.47 -17.82
N GLY A 34 -14.45 4.81 -17.92
CA GLY A 34 -14.80 3.95 -19.05
C GLY A 34 -14.42 4.70 -20.31
N TYR A 35 -13.70 4.04 -21.20
CA TYR A 35 -13.07 4.56 -22.43
C TYR A 35 -13.79 5.78 -23.06
N LYS A 36 -15.13 5.84 -23.05
CA LYS A 36 -15.95 7.02 -23.36
C LYS A 36 -15.59 8.33 -22.61
N MET A 37 -15.47 8.33 -21.28
CA MET A 37 -15.09 9.52 -20.49
C MET A 37 -13.66 10.00 -20.79
N LEU A 38 -12.78 9.11 -21.23
CA LEU A 38 -11.42 9.45 -21.65
C LEU A 38 -11.39 10.04 -23.06
N LEU A 39 -12.34 9.65 -23.91
CA LEU A 39 -12.49 10.16 -25.26
C LEU A 39 -13.16 11.54 -25.32
N ASP A 40 -14.00 11.88 -24.33
CA ASP A 40 -14.77 13.13 -24.29
C ASP A 40 -13.93 14.36 -23.89
N ASP A 41 -12.79 14.17 -23.24
CA ASP A 41 -11.92 15.27 -22.82
C ASP A 41 -10.58 15.29 -23.61
N PRO A 42 -10.40 16.22 -24.57
CA PRO A 42 -9.18 16.30 -25.37
C PRO A 42 -7.94 16.62 -24.53
N TYR A 43 -8.07 17.26 -23.35
CA TYR A 43 -6.95 17.52 -22.44
C TYR A 43 -6.45 16.24 -21.76
N ARG A 44 -7.35 15.31 -21.42
CA ARG A 44 -6.98 14.03 -20.79
C ARG A 44 -6.26 13.08 -21.73
N ARG A 45 -6.58 13.08 -23.04
CA ARG A 45 -5.85 12.30 -24.05
C ARG A 45 -4.37 12.69 -24.09
N TYR A 46 -4.08 13.99 -23.99
CA TYR A 46 -2.71 14.49 -24.03
C TYR A 46 -1.93 14.14 -22.75
N GLN A 47 -2.59 14.14 -21.59
CA GLN A 47 -1.98 13.71 -20.33
C GLN A 47 -1.60 12.23 -20.33
N HIS A 48 -2.42 11.36 -20.93
CA HIS A 48 -2.09 9.93 -21.08
C HIS A 48 -0.97 9.66 -22.10
N MET A 49 -0.75 10.56 -23.06
CA MET A 49 0.35 10.44 -24.03
C MET A 49 1.73 10.73 -23.42
N HIS A 50 1.77 11.46 -22.29
CA HIS A 50 3.02 11.96 -21.69
C HIS A 50 3.27 11.55 -20.23
N GLN A 51 2.34 10.89 -19.54
CA GLN A 51 2.57 10.40 -18.17
C GLN A 51 2.74 8.88 -18.12
N SER A 52 3.91 8.43 -18.57
CA SER A 52 4.52 7.21 -18.04
C SER A 52 5.47 7.58 -16.91
N ASP A 53 4.97 8.35 -15.93
CA ASP A 53 5.71 8.61 -14.71
C ASP A 53 5.71 7.29 -13.92
N ASN A 54 6.85 6.63 -13.91
CA ASN A 54 7.14 5.57 -12.95
C ASN A 54 7.06 6.18 -11.55
N VAL A 55 5.88 6.10 -10.93
CA VAL A 55 5.68 6.61 -9.58
C VAL A 55 6.34 5.65 -8.62
N ASP A 56 7.39 6.12 -7.97
CA ASP A 56 7.97 5.41 -6.85
C ASP A 56 7.05 5.51 -5.63
N PHE A 57 6.67 4.37 -5.06
CA PHE A 57 5.85 4.29 -3.86
C PHE A 57 6.67 3.83 -2.65
N CYS A 58 6.27 4.28 -1.48
CA CYS A 58 6.69 3.73 -0.20
C CYS A 58 5.51 3.80 0.77
N VAL A 59 5.37 2.79 1.61
CA VAL A 59 4.31 2.73 2.61
C VAL A 59 4.88 3.20 3.94
N THR A 60 4.18 4.13 4.58
CA THR A 60 4.52 4.62 5.91
C THR A 60 3.47 4.12 6.90
N CYS A 61 3.89 3.37 7.91
CA CYS A 61 3.04 2.89 8.97
C CYS A 61 3.30 3.71 10.24
N ARG A 62 2.22 4.17 10.89
CA ARG A 62 2.26 4.86 12.17
C ARG A 62 1.28 4.19 13.13
N VAL A 63 1.72 3.97 14.37
CA VAL A 63 0.86 3.47 15.45
C VAL A 63 0.43 4.66 16.29
N VAL A 64 -0.89 4.84 16.41
CA VAL A 64 -1.49 5.96 17.13
C VAL A 64 -2.52 5.45 18.15
N SER A 65 -2.69 6.19 19.24
CA SER A 65 -3.77 6.03 20.21
C SER A 65 -4.49 7.37 20.33
N GLY A 66 -5.68 7.47 19.73
CA GLY A 66 -6.30 8.77 19.47
C GLY A 66 -5.39 9.60 18.56
N GLU A 67 -5.09 10.83 19.00
CA GLU A 67 -4.20 11.76 18.28
C GLU A 67 -2.71 11.56 18.62
N GLN A 68 -2.38 10.72 19.61
CA GLN A 68 -1.01 10.56 20.08
C GLN A 68 -0.28 9.43 19.35
N SER A 69 0.90 9.72 18.80
CA SER A 69 1.79 8.71 18.21
C SER A 69 2.45 7.89 19.31
N LEU A 70 2.30 6.55 19.27
CA LEU A 70 2.90 5.64 20.26
C LEU A 70 4.35 5.26 19.91
N CYS A 71 4.73 5.37 18.64
CA CYS A 71 6.07 5.10 18.17
C CYS A 71 6.45 6.00 16.99
N ALA A 72 7.73 5.97 16.61
CA ALA A 72 8.19 6.61 15.39
C ALA A 72 7.54 5.94 14.16
N PRO A 73 7.22 6.71 13.11
CA PRO A 73 6.71 6.14 11.86
C PRO A 73 7.78 5.29 11.17
N VAL A 74 7.38 4.13 10.66
CA VAL A 74 8.26 3.19 9.95
C VAL A 74 7.89 3.20 8.47
N ARG A 75 8.89 3.21 7.60
CA ARG A 75 8.71 3.26 6.14
C ARG A 75 9.25 2.00 5.49
N THR A 76 8.54 1.51 4.48
CA THR A 76 9.08 0.47 3.59
C THR A 76 10.14 1.07 2.68
N ALA A 77 10.99 0.21 2.09
CA ALA A 77 11.85 0.61 1.00
C ALA A 77 11.01 1.19 -0.15
N ARG A 78 11.59 2.15 -0.86
CA ARG A 78 11.03 2.72 -2.09
C ARG A 78 10.96 1.64 -3.16
N ARG A 79 9.82 1.51 -3.82
CA ARG A 79 9.57 0.54 -4.89
C ARG A 79 8.95 1.25 -6.08
N ILE A 80 9.33 0.84 -7.27
CA ILE A 80 8.74 1.35 -8.52
C ILE A 80 7.39 0.64 -8.71
N LEU A 81 6.32 1.40 -8.98
CA LEU A 81 5.06 0.82 -9.39
C LEU A 81 5.17 0.35 -10.84
N PHE A 82 5.24 -0.95 -11.05
CA PHE A 82 5.00 -1.50 -12.38
C PHE A 82 3.49 -1.50 -12.61
N LYS A 83 3.02 -0.66 -13.52
CA LYS A 83 1.70 -0.84 -14.13
C LYS A 83 1.79 -2.09 -15.01
N ASP A 84 1.60 -3.27 -14.42
CA ASP A 84 1.28 -4.45 -15.22
C ASP A 84 -0.11 -4.23 -15.82
N TRP A 85 -0.13 -3.78 -17.08
CA TRP A 85 -1.29 -3.85 -17.93
C TRP A 85 -1.24 -5.22 -18.61
N ARG A 86 -2.10 -6.15 -18.17
CA ARG A 86 -2.49 -7.32 -18.96
C ARG A 86 -3.96 -7.20 -19.29
#